data_AF-A0A7C2A9G8-F1
#
_entry.id   AF-A0A7C2A9G8-F1
#
_cell.length_a   1.000
_cell.length_b   1.000
_cell.length_c   1.000
_cell.angle_alpha   90.00
_cell.angle_beta   90.00
_cell.angle_gamma   90.00
#
_symmetry.space_group_name_H-M   'P 1'
#
loop_
_entity.id
_entity.type
_entity.pdbx_description
1 polymer ?
#
loop_
_entity_poly.entity_id
_entity_poly.type
_entity_poly.pdbx_seq_one_letter_code
_entity_poly.pdbx_strand_id
1 'polypeptide(L)'
;MTSSQTEERIIKALQETSVELHTEEIAERLGLARHTTSKYLQVLYAKRSVRMRRVGNAKLWQAAASAIEIRSLRPEDLPRILQIEGRLQRLRQEALHIPEAPGGLQTFAKTVKHHLQCSDPTFCLGAELGGELVGFIIAEVRLWEFGEGEETGWIKILAVDPDHQRCGIGRRLGEALLRHLRRRDILCVRTLVGSYSGELIAYFRGLGFQIVNMLPLELRMDTPTGEPMS
;
A
#
# COMPACT_ATOMS: atom_id res chain seq x y z
N MET A 1 -12.15 22.02 -2.04
CA MET A 1 -10.90 21.24 -2.14
C MET A 1 -10.64 20.55 -0.81
N THR A 2 -10.30 19.27 -0.82
CA THR A 2 -9.97 18.54 0.41
C THR A 2 -8.51 18.78 0.80
N SER A 3 -8.17 18.61 2.09
CA SER A 3 -6.80 18.78 2.57
C SER A 3 -5.80 17.87 1.84
N SER A 4 -6.23 16.63 1.54
CA SER A 4 -5.41 15.65 0.80
C SER A 4 -5.08 16.09 -0.63
N GLN A 5 -6.00 16.75 -1.34
CA GLN A 5 -5.75 17.23 -2.71
C GLN A 5 -4.74 18.39 -2.74
N THR A 6 -4.72 19.21 -1.68
CA THR A 6 -3.80 20.35 -1.58
C THR A 6 -2.37 19.89 -1.33
N GLU A 7 -2.21 18.91 -0.42
CA GLU A 7 -0.91 18.28 -0.15
C GLU A 7 -0.28 17.68 -1.41
N GLU A 8 -1.07 16.94 -2.20
CA GLU A 8 -0.61 16.27 -3.42
C GLU A 8 -0.18 17.27 -4.50
N ARG A 9 -0.90 18.39 -4.65
CA ARG A 9 -0.51 19.50 -5.54
C ARG A 9 0.82 20.14 -5.14
N ILE A 10 1.06 20.32 -3.84
CA ILE A 10 2.32 20.89 -3.33
C ILE A 10 3.50 19.94 -3.60
N ILE A 11 3.33 18.64 -3.34
CA ILE A 11 4.36 17.64 -3.63
C ILE A 11 4.68 17.64 -5.14
N LYS A 12 3.66 17.63 -6.00
CA LYS A 12 3.84 17.64 -7.45
C LYS A 12 4.60 18.87 -7.94
N ALA A 13 4.23 20.06 -7.46
CA ALA A 13 4.93 21.30 -7.81
C ALA A 13 6.40 21.31 -7.37
N LEU A 14 6.72 20.68 -6.23
CA LEU A 14 8.09 20.51 -5.75
C LEU A 14 8.87 19.41 -6.49
N GLN A 15 8.20 18.43 -7.10
CA GLN A 15 8.82 17.37 -7.92
C GLN A 15 9.10 17.82 -9.36
N GLU A 16 8.30 18.73 -9.89
CA GLU A 16 8.48 19.32 -11.23
C GLU A 16 9.71 20.24 -11.32
N THR A 17 10.38 20.53 -10.20
CA THR A 17 11.55 21.40 -10.15
C THR A 17 12.70 20.70 -9.44
N SER A 18 13.89 20.70 -10.08
CA SER A 18 15.13 20.18 -9.50
C SER A 18 15.75 21.10 -8.45
N VAL A 19 15.23 22.33 -8.33
CA VAL A 19 15.68 23.39 -7.43
C VAL A 19 14.78 23.49 -6.20
N GLU A 20 15.32 23.95 -5.08
CA GLU A 20 14.51 24.22 -3.90
C GLU A 20 13.71 25.52 -4.06
N LEU A 21 12.48 25.52 -3.57
CA LEU A 21 11.54 26.64 -3.73
C LEU A 21 11.26 27.34 -2.40
N HIS A 22 11.07 28.65 -2.46
CA HIS A 22 10.55 29.44 -1.34
C HIS A 22 9.06 29.16 -1.10
N THR A 23 8.59 29.48 0.11
CA THR A 23 7.17 29.29 0.46
C THR A 23 6.26 30.16 -0.43
N GLU A 24 6.74 31.35 -0.79
CA GLU A 24 6.03 32.32 -1.63
C GLU A 24 5.90 31.81 -3.06
N GLU A 25 6.97 31.27 -3.62
CA GLU A 25 6.98 30.74 -4.98
C GLU A 25 6.05 29.52 -5.13
N ILE A 26 6.02 28.64 -4.13
CA ILE A 26 5.07 27.50 -4.09
C ILE A 26 3.63 28.01 -4.01
N ALA A 27 3.38 29.06 -3.22
CA ALA A 27 2.07 29.65 -3.05
C ALA A 27 1.56 30.28 -4.36
N GLU A 28 2.42 31.04 -5.07
CA GLU A 28 2.11 31.64 -6.37
C GLU A 28 1.82 30.59 -7.43
N ARG A 29 2.69 29.59 -7.59
CA ARG A 29 2.49 28.50 -8.57
C ARG A 29 1.17 27.76 -8.39
N LEU A 30 0.71 27.62 -7.15
CA LEU A 30 -0.48 26.86 -6.82
C LEU A 30 -1.74 27.73 -6.66
N GLY A 31 -1.61 29.06 -6.72
CA GLY A 31 -2.70 29.99 -6.45
C GLY A 31 -3.25 29.86 -5.03
N LEU A 32 -2.38 29.58 -4.05
CA LEU A 32 -2.74 29.40 -2.64
C LEU A 32 -2.25 30.59 -1.81
N ALA A 33 -2.93 30.90 -0.71
CA ALA A 33 -2.45 31.92 0.22
C ALA A 33 -1.18 31.45 0.95
N ARG A 34 -0.20 32.33 1.14
CA ARG A 34 1.09 32.03 1.78
C ARG A 34 0.95 31.31 3.14
N HIS A 35 0.01 31.73 3.97
CA HIS A 35 -0.24 31.13 5.28
C HIS A 35 -0.78 29.70 5.17
N THR A 36 -1.62 29.43 4.17
CA THR A 36 -2.14 28.10 3.85
C THR A 36 -1.01 27.19 3.38
N THR A 37 -0.19 27.66 2.43
CA THR A 37 0.97 26.92 1.91
C THR A 37 1.96 26.58 3.02
N SER A 38 2.29 27.54 3.89
CA SER A 38 3.16 27.32 5.06
C SER A 38 2.62 26.23 5.99
N LYS A 39 1.31 26.22 6.27
CA LYS A 39 0.68 25.20 7.11
C LYS A 39 0.80 23.80 6.49
N TYR A 40 0.50 23.67 5.20
CA TYR A 40 0.63 22.38 4.50
C TYR A 40 2.08 21.92 4.38
N LEU A 41 3.03 22.82 4.13
CA LEU A 41 4.45 22.47 4.08
C LEU A 41 4.97 21.95 5.42
N GLN A 42 4.49 22.48 6.55
CA GLN A 42 4.82 21.91 7.87
C GLN A 42 4.23 20.51 8.08
N VAL A 43 3.01 20.26 7.62
CA VAL A 43 2.41 18.92 7.66
C VAL A 43 3.22 17.95 6.79
N LEU A 44 3.56 18.34 5.57
CA LEU A 44 4.36 17.55 4.64
C LEU A 44 5.78 17.29 5.16
N TYR A 45 6.35 18.26 5.90
CA TYR A 45 7.64 18.11 6.57
C TYR A 45 7.57 17.07 7.69
N ALA A 46 6.53 17.13 8.53
CA ALA A 46 6.29 16.14 9.57
C ALA A 46 6.08 14.74 8.98
N LYS A 47 5.41 14.64 7.82
CA LYS A 47 5.25 13.40 7.03
C LYS A 47 6.50 12.99 6.25
N ARG A 48 7.60 13.73 6.35
CA ARG A 48 8.86 13.51 5.60
C ARG A 48 8.69 13.48 4.07
N SER A 49 7.61 14.04 3.55
CA SER A 49 7.32 14.11 2.11
C SER A 49 8.07 15.27 1.42
N VAL A 50 8.51 16.25 2.21
CA VAL A 50 9.35 17.37 1.75
C VAL A 50 10.54 17.55 2.70
N ARG A 51 11.65 18.04 2.16
CA ARG A 51 12.80 18.51 2.93
C ARG A 51 12.73 20.03 3.06
N MET A 52 13.28 20.53 4.15
CA MET A 52 13.37 21.96 4.43
C MET A 52 14.80 22.31 4.81
N ARG A 53 15.34 23.33 4.15
CA ARG A 53 16.60 23.96 4.52
C ARG A 53 16.35 25.41 4.87
N ARG A 54 17.02 25.90 5.92
CA ARG A 54 17.01 27.32 6.26
C ARG A 54 18.18 28.03 5.59
N VAL A 55 17.89 29.14 4.93
CA VAL A 55 18.88 30.06 4.37
C VAL A 55 18.55 31.46 4.90
N GLY A 56 19.31 31.92 5.90
CA GLY A 56 18.95 33.09 6.69
C GLY A 56 17.58 32.93 7.35
N ASN A 57 16.68 33.90 7.13
CA ASN A 57 15.31 33.86 7.63
C ASN A 57 14.33 33.08 6.72
N ALA A 58 14.78 32.67 5.52
CA ALA A 58 13.94 31.97 4.57
C ALA A 58 13.99 30.45 4.75
N LYS A 59 12.86 29.78 4.47
CA LYS A 59 12.75 28.33 4.37
C LYS A 59 12.68 27.95 2.89
N LEU A 60 13.65 27.17 2.45
CA LEU A 60 13.68 26.52 1.15
C LEU A 60 13.13 25.11 1.29
N TRP A 61 12.23 24.76 0.39
CA TRP A 61 11.53 23.49 0.38
C TRP A 61 11.91 22.72 -0.86
N GLN A 62 12.14 21.43 -0.70
CA GLN A 62 12.35 20.51 -1.80
C GLN A 62 11.43 19.32 -1.59
N ALA A 63 10.98 18.68 -2.67
CA ALA A 63 10.43 17.34 -2.54
C ALA A 63 11.50 16.48 -1.85
N ALA A 64 11.09 15.65 -0.88
CA ALA A 64 12.01 14.64 -0.39
C ALA A 64 12.41 13.79 -1.61
N ALA A 65 13.71 13.64 -1.84
CA ALA A 65 14.28 13.03 -3.05
C ALA A 65 13.78 11.59 -3.32
N SER A 66 13.01 11.00 -2.43
CA SER A 66 12.27 9.80 -2.68
C SER A 66 10.83 10.13 -3.03
N ALA A 67 10.55 10.32 -4.31
CA ALA A 67 9.24 9.94 -4.81
C ALA A 67 9.02 8.48 -4.40
N ILE A 68 7.81 8.10 -3.97
CA ILE A 68 7.55 6.67 -3.72
C ILE A 68 7.86 5.93 -5.03
N GLU A 69 8.73 4.94 -5.00
CA GLU A 69 9.05 4.12 -6.15
C GLU A 69 8.26 2.81 -6.03
N ILE A 70 7.61 2.40 -7.11
CA ILE A 70 6.91 1.11 -7.16
C ILE A 70 7.78 0.16 -7.96
N ARG A 71 8.19 -0.95 -7.34
CA ARG A 71 9.02 -1.99 -7.97
C ARG A 71 8.49 -3.37 -7.64
N SER A 72 8.95 -4.39 -8.38
CA SER A 72 8.71 -5.78 -7.99
C SER A 72 9.39 -6.10 -6.66
N LEU A 73 8.71 -6.88 -5.83
CA LEU A 73 9.25 -7.44 -4.61
C LEU A 73 10.32 -8.49 -4.93
N ARG A 74 11.26 -8.64 -4.01
CA ARG A 74 12.36 -9.58 -4.09
C ARG A 74 12.40 -10.44 -2.81
N PRO A 75 13.02 -11.62 -2.83
CA PRO A 75 13.15 -12.46 -1.63
C PRO A 75 13.81 -11.71 -0.44
N GLU A 76 14.68 -10.75 -0.72
CA GLU A 76 15.37 -9.94 0.30
C GLU A 76 14.43 -8.95 1.01
N ASP A 77 13.24 -8.68 0.45
CA ASP A 77 12.23 -7.83 1.09
C ASP A 77 11.48 -8.52 2.22
N LEU A 78 11.56 -9.87 2.29
CA LEU A 78 10.80 -10.67 3.26
C LEU A 78 10.96 -10.20 4.70
N PRO A 79 12.18 -9.92 5.23
CA PRO A 79 12.33 -9.43 6.60
C PRO A 79 11.56 -8.13 6.86
N ARG A 80 11.57 -7.19 5.89
CA ARG A 80 10.87 -5.91 6.03
C ARG A 80 9.35 -6.07 5.89
N ILE A 81 8.89 -6.95 5.00
CA ILE A 81 7.47 -7.33 4.87
C ILE A 81 6.95 -7.87 6.21
N LEU A 82 7.70 -8.78 6.85
CA LEU A 82 7.32 -9.35 8.15
C LEU A 82 7.31 -8.31 9.26
N GLN A 83 8.24 -7.36 9.22
CA GLN A 83 8.26 -6.25 10.18
C GLN A 83 7.02 -5.35 10.02
N ILE A 84 6.64 -5.00 8.80
CA ILE A 84 5.43 -4.21 8.53
C ILE A 84 4.17 -4.95 9.02
N GLU A 85 4.01 -6.23 8.68
CA GLU A 85 2.84 -7.00 9.10
C GLU A 85 2.80 -7.16 10.63
N GLY A 86 3.94 -7.44 11.28
CA GLY A 86 4.01 -7.53 12.74
C GLY A 86 3.71 -6.20 13.46
N ARG A 87 3.97 -5.06 12.83
CA ARG A 87 3.52 -3.75 13.36
C ARG A 87 2.01 -3.59 13.22
N LEU A 88 1.45 -3.94 12.05
CA LEU A 88 0.01 -3.84 11.79
C LEU A 88 -0.80 -4.79 12.66
N GLN A 89 -0.33 -6.02 12.86
CA GLN A 89 -0.97 -7.01 13.70
C GLN A 89 -1.07 -6.53 15.15
N ARG A 90 0.00 -5.96 15.71
CA ARG A 90 -0.03 -5.37 17.07
C ARG A 90 -1.04 -4.23 17.19
N LEU A 91 -1.06 -3.31 16.23
CA LEU A 91 -2.04 -2.21 16.24
C LEU A 91 -3.49 -2.71 16.11
N ARG A 92 -3.73 -3.75 15.29
CA ARG A 92 -5.05 -4.37 15.16
C ARG A 92 -5.47 -5.08 16.45
N GLN A 93 -4.55 -5.77 17.13
CA GLN A 93 -4.79 -6.43 18.41
C GLN A 93 -5.20 -5.42 19.48
N GLU A 94 -4.43 -4.33 19.62
CA GLU A 94 -4.69 -3.26 20.57
C GLU A 94 -6.05 -2.58 20.29
N ALA A 95 -6.40 -2.35 19.02
CA ALA A 95 -7.63 -1.67 18.65
C ALA A 95 -8.88 -2.55 18.75
N LEU A 96 -8.78 -3.84 18.39
CA LEU A 96 -9.95 -4.72 18.20
C LEU A 96 -10.10 -5.79 19.29
N HIS A 97 -9.15 -5.90 20.23
CA HIS A 97 -9.14 -6.93 21.28
C HIS A 97 -9.24 -8.37 20.72
N ILE A 98 -8.75 -8.58 19.49
CA ILE A 98 -8.79 -9.89 18.83
C ILE A 98 -7.56 -10.69 19.27
N PRO A 99 -7.72 -11.87 19.91
CA PRO A 99 -6.60 -12.72 20.28
C PRO A 99 -5.83 -13.19 19.05
N GLU A 100 -4.50 -13.29 19.16
CA GLU A 100 -3.66 -13.78 18.08
C GLU A 100 -4.01 -15.22 17.72
N ALA A 101 -4.22 -15.49 16.43
CA ALA A 101 -4.22 -16.85 15.93
C ALA A 101 -2.78 -17.43 16.07
N PRO A 102 -2.57 -18.52 16.82
CA PRO A 102 -1.24 -19.10 17.01
C PRO A 102 -0.53 -19.33 15.68
N GLY A 103 0.68 -18.77 15.52
CA GLY A 103 1.48 -18.94 14.31
C GLY A 103 1.06 -18.06 13.12
N GLY A 104 0.21 -17.04 13.31
CA GLY A 104 -0.26 -16.15 12.23
C GLY A 104 0.89 -15.56 11.39
N LEU A 105 1.93 -15.01 12.03
CA LEU A 105 3.08 -14.44 11.33
C LEU A 105 3.93 -15.49 10.60
N GLN A 106 4.00 -16.72 11.12
CA GLN A 106 4.72 -17.82 10.48
C GLN A 106 3.99 -18.31 9.23
N THR A 107 2.67 -18.46 9.31
CA THR A 107 1.83 -18.77 8.15
C THR A 107 1.91 -17.65 7.12
N PHE A 108 1.85 -16.40 7.54
CA PHE A 108 2.05 -15.24 6.68
C PHE A 108 3.41 -15.27 5.96
N ALA A 109 4.50 -15.54 6.69
CA ALA A 109 5.83 -15.66 6.11
C ALA A 109 5.91 -16.76 5.03
N LYS A 110 5.28 -17.92 5.28
CA LYS A 110 5.18 -19.01 4.29
C LYS A 110 4.43 -18.56 3.04
N THR A 111 3.29 -17.88 3.20
CA THR A 111 2.48 -17.36 2.10
C THR A 111 3.26 -16.35 1.25
N VAL A 112 3.90 -15.36 1.89
CA VAL A 112 4.70 -14.36 1.17
C VAL A 112 5.85 -15.05 0.43
N LYS A 113 6.59 -15.95 1.09
CA LYS A 113 7.70 -16.67 0.46
C LYS A 113 7.23 -17.47 -0.76
N HIS A 114 6.09 -18.16 -0.66
CA HIS A 114 5.51 -18.90 -1.77
C HIS A 114 5.21 -17.98 -2.96
N HIS A 115 4.54 -16.84 -2.74
CA HIS A 115 4.24 -15.91 -3.82
C HIS A 115 5.48 -15.26 -4.43
N LEU A 116 6.50 -14.94 -3.64
CA LEU A 116 7.77 -14.41 -4.16
C LEU A 116 8.56 -15.42 -5.00
N GLN A 117 8.31 -16.73 -4.82
CA GLN A 117 9.00 -17.80 -5.53
C GLN A 117 8.21 -18.34 -6.73
N CYS A 118 6.88 -18.42 -6.62
CA CYS A 118 6.02 -19.15 -7.54
C CYS A 118 5.09 -18.26 -8.36
N SER A 119 4.80 -17.03 -7.91
CA SER A 119 3.92 -16.12 -8.64
C SER A 119 4.71 -15.26 -9.63
N ASP A 120 4.03 -14.75 -10.67
CA ASP A 120 4.63 -13.78 -11.59
C ASP A 120 5.07 -12.53 -10.79
N PRO A 121 6.37 -12.18 -10.79
CA PRO A 121 6.91 -11.04 -10.04
C PRO A 121 6.28 -9.69 -10.42
N THR A 122 5.60 -9.61 -11.56
CA THR A 122 4.88 -8.40 -11.98
C THR A 122 3.62 -8.12 -11.14
N PHE A 123 3.12 -9.10 -10.37
CA PHE A 123 1.96 -8.94 -9.47
C PHE A 123 2.32 -8.85 -7.99
N CYS A 124 3.62 -8.94 -7.67
CA CYS A 124 4.17 -8.76 -6.33
C CYS A 124 4.92 -7.43 -6.31
N LEU A 125 4.29 -6.35 -5.82
CA LEU A 125 4.85 -5.00 -5.87
C LEU A 125 5.15 -4.45 -4.48
N GLY A 126 6.28 -3.75 -4.36
CA GLY A 126 6.71 -3.00 -3.20
C GLY A 126 6.74 -1.50 -3.47
N ALA A 127 6.43 -0.71 -2.44
CA ALA A 127 6.57 0.74 -2.43
C ALA A 127 7.80 1.11 -1.60
N GLU A 128 8.77 1.76 -2.23
CA GLU A 128 9.97 2.26 -1.58
C GLU A 128 9.93 3.76 -1.37
N LEU A 129 10.35 4.19 -0.19
CA LEU A 129 10.57 5.59 0.15
C LEU A 129 11.97 5.72 0.74
N GLY A 130 12.87 6.34 0.01
CA GLY A 130 14.24 6.60 0.48
C GLY A 130 15.09 5.34 0.57
N GLY A 131 14.84 4.37 -0.31
CA GLY A 131 15.48 3.05 -0.29
C GLY A 131 14.91 2.10 0.75
N GLU A 132 13.87 2.49 1.49
CA GLU A 132 13.21 1.65 2.48
C GLU A 132 11.84 1.19 1.96
N LEU A 133 11.55 -0.11 2.05
CA LEU A 133 10.23 -0.64 1.74
C LEU A 133 9.23 -0.19 2.82
N VAL A 134 8.20 0.54 2.41
CA VAL A 134 7.17 1.14 3.27
C VAL A 134 5.76 0.61 3.00
N GLY A 135 5.60 -0.28 2.01
CA GLY A 135 4.33 -0.94 1.73
C GLY A 135 4.47 -1.94 0.60
N PHE A 136 3.49 -2.83 0.47
CA PHE A 136 3.51 -3.86 -0.56
C PHE A 136 2.10 -4.37 -0.89
N ILE A 137 1.96 -4.92 -2.08
CA ILE A 137 0.77 -5.59 -2.58
C ILE A 137 1.18 -6.88 -3.28
N ILE A 138 0.50 -7.98 -2.98
CA ILE A 138 0.74 -9.29 -3.57
C ILE A 138 -0.57 -9.79 -4.17
N ALA A 139 -0.49 -10.18 -5.43
CA ALA A 139 -1.60 -10.81 -6.14
C ALA A 139 -1.14 -12.04 -6.92
N GLU A 140 -2.11 -12.87 -7.27
CA GLU A 140 -1.95 -14.04 -8.13
C GLU A 140 -2.96 -14.00 -9.28
N VAL A 141 -2.74 -14.77 -10.34
CA VAL A 141 -3.70 -14.90 -11.45
C VAL A 141 -4.25 -16.31 -11.43
N ARG A 142 -5.57 -16.42 -11.55
CA ARG A 142 -6.29 -17.69 -11.61
C ARG A 142 -6.97 -17.79 -12.97
N LEU A 143 -6.75 -18.90 -13.66
CA LEU A 143 -7.14 -19.08 -15.06
C LEU A 143 -8.58 -19.58 -15.24
N TRP A 144 -9.19 -20.13 -14.19
CA TRP A 144 -10.54 -20.67 -14.22
C TRP A 144 -11.16 -20.66 -12.82
N GLU A 145 -12.31 -20.01 -12.66
CA GLU A 145 -13.01 -19.95 -11.38
C GLU A 145 -14.52 -20.01 -11.56
N PHE A 146 -15.17 -20.87 -10.78
CA PHE A 146 -16.64 -20.95 -10.68
C PHE A 146 -17.39 -21.11 -12.02
N GLY A 147 -16.75 -21.73 -13.03
CA GLY A 147 -17.35 -21.90 -14.35
C GLY A 147 -17.17 -20.72 -15.30
N GLU A 148 -16.49 -19.65 -14.88
CA GLU A 148 -16.13 -18.51 -15.73
C GLU A 148 -14.75 -18.75 -16.35
N GLY A 149 -14.68 -18.69 -17.68
CA GLY A 149 -13.47 -18.95 -18.46
C GLY A 149 -12.51 -17.76 -18.58
N GLU A 150 -12.54 -16.82 -17.63
CA GLU A 150 -11.71 -15.62 -17.64
C GLU A 150 -10.55 -15.71 -16.65
N GLU A 151 -9.37 -15.25 -17.06
CA GLU A 151 -8.26 -15.05 -16.14
C GLU A 151 -8.61 -13.93 -15.15
N THR A 152 -8.53 -14.24 -13.86
CA THR A 152 -8.88 -13.32 -12.78
C THR A 152 -7.67 -13.06 -11.89
N GLY A 153 -7.34 -11.78 -11.71
CA GLY A 153 -6.34 -11.34 -10.74
C GLY A 153 -6.90 -11.36 -9.32
N TRP A 154 -6.22 -11.98 -8.38
CA TRP A 154 -6.60 -12.06 -6.97
C TRP A 154 -5.63 -11.31 -6.10
N ILE A 155 -6.09 -10.22 -5.49
CA ILE A 155 -5.30 -9.52 -4.47
C ILE A 155 -5.36 -10.35 -3.18
N LYS A 156 -4.19 -10.78 -2.72
CA LYS A 156 -4.05 -11.65 -1.54
C LYS A 156 -3.67 -10.85 -0.32
N ILE A 157 -2.71 -9.94 -0.49
CA ILE A 157 -2.12 -9.18 0.62
C ILE A 157 -1.92 -7.75 0.18
N LEU A 158 -2.31 -6.82 1.04
CA LEU A 158 -2.01 -5.40 0.92
C LEU A 158 -1.68 -4.87 2.30
N ALA A 159 -0.53 -4.23 2.43
CA ALA A 159 -0.12 -3.58 3.67
C ALA A 159 0.71 -2.34 3.39
N VAL A 160 0.55 -1.34 4.25
CA VAL A 160 1.37 -0.12 4.26
C VAL A 160 1.83 0.09 5.69
N ASP A 161 3.12 0.38 5.86
CA ASP A 161 3.73 0.68 7.15
C ASP A 161 2.90 1.77 7.87
N PRO A 162 2.52 1.56 9.15
CA PRO A 162 1.64 2.47 9.87
C PRO A 162 2.08 3.94 9.85
N ASP A 163 3.38 4.22 9.88
CA ASP A 163 3.92 5.59 9.90
C ASP A 163 3.80 6.27 8.53
N HIS A 164 3.53 5.48 7.48
CA HIS A 164 3.47 5.89 6.09
C HIS A 164 2.04 5.77 5.51
N GLN A 165 1.05 5.42 6.34
CA GLN A 165 -0.35 5.39 5.93
C GLN A 165 -0.88 6.80 5.64
N ARG A 166 -2.02 6.86 4.91
CA ARG A 166 -2.69 8.12 4.52
C ARG A 166 -1.80 9.10 3.72
N CYS A 167 -0.74 8.58 3.10
CA CYS A 167 0.17 9.31 2.21
C CYS A 167 0.04 8.88 0.72
N GLY A 168 -1.06 8.23 0.36
CA GLY A 168 -1.31 7.77 -1.02
C GLY A 168 -0.58 6.49 -1.45
N ILE A 169 0.30 5.92 -0.61
CA ILE A 169 1.10 4.72 -0.95
C ILE A 169 0.21 3.53 -1.37
N GLY A 170 -0.81 3.19 -0.57
CA GLY A 170 -1.72 2.09 -0.89
C GLY A 170 -2.39 2.28 -2.24
N ARG A 171 -2.88 3.49 -2.52
CA ARG A 171 -3.50 3.83 -3.82
C ARG A 171 -2.54 3.61 -4.98
N ARG A 172 -1.29 4.09 -4.84
CA ARG A 172 -0.26 3.93 -5.87
C ARG A 172 0.09 2.46 -6.12
N LEU A 173 0.16 1.64 -5.07
CA LEU A 173 0.36 0.19 -5.17
C LEU A 173 -0.80 -0.47 -5.92
N GLY A 174 -2.04 -0.19 -5.51
CA GLY A 174 -3.23 -0.74 -6.16
C GLY A 174 -3.33 -0.35 -7.64
N GLU A 175 -3.18 0.93 -7.96
CA GLU A 175 -3.20 1.40 -9.36
C GLU A 175 -2.06 0.80 -10.20
N ALA A 176 -0.87 0.62 -9.62
CA ALA A 176 0.24 -0.04 -10.31
C ALA A 176 -0.07 -1.50 -10.62
N LEU A 177 -0.60 -2.24 -9.64
CA LEU A 177 -1.02 -3.63 -9.83
C LEU A 177 -2.11 -3.74 -10.92
N LEU A 178 -3.16 -2.91 -10.86
CA LEU A 178 -4.23 -2.93 -11.86
C LEU A 178 -3.71 -2.61 -13.27
N ARG A 179 -2.73 -1.70 -13.41
CA ARG A 179 -2.04 -1.46 -14.69
C ARG A 179 -1.25 -2.68 -15.16
N HIS A 180 -0.61 -3.42 -14.27
CA HIS A 180 0.17 -4.62 -14.60
C HIS A 180 -0.75 -5.75 -15.07
N LEU A 181 -1.84 -5.99 -14.36
CA LEU A 181 -2.87 -6.97 -14.72
C LEU A 181 -3.49 -6.63 -16.08
N ARG A 182 -3.89 -5.36 -16.30
CA ARG A 182 -4.44 -4.93 -17.59
C ARG A 182 -3.47 -5.10 -18.76
N ARG A 183 -2.16 -4.88 -18.55
CA ARG A 183 -1.13 -5.10 -19.58
C ARG A 183 -0.96 -6.58 -19.97
N ARG A 184 -1.51 -7.49 -19.18
CA ARG A 184 -1.54 -8.94 -19.40
C ARG A 184 -2.92 -9.42 -19.83
N ASP A 185 -3.80 -8.52 -20.27
CA ASP A 185 -5.19 -8.81 -20.67
C ASP A 185 -6.07 -9.42 -19.57
N ILE A 186 -5.66 -9.26 -18.30
CA ILE A 186 -6.46 -9.66 -17.14
C ILE A 186 -7.41 -8.53 -16.80
N LEU A 187 -8.69 -8.72 -17.13
CA LEU A 187 -9.73 -7.68 -17.05
C LEU A 187 -10.59 -7.79 -15.79
N CYS A 188 -10.55 -8.93 -15.11
CA CYS A 188 -11.26 -9.17 -13.85
C CYS A 188 -10.27 -9.20 -12.69
N VAL A 189 -10.55 -8.44 -11.62
CA VAL A 189 -9.73 -8.42 -10.41
C VAL A 189 -10.62 -8.53 -9.18
N ARG A 190 -10.29 -9.49 -8.30
CA ARG A 190 -11.07 -9.83 -7.11
C ARG A 190 -10.19 -9.78 -5.86
N THR A 191 -10.85 -9.62 -4.72
CA THR A 191 -10.23 -9.66 -3.38
C THR A 191 -11.31 -10.05 -2.38
N LEU A 192 -10.90 -10.62 -1.24
CA LEU A 192 -11.77 -10.80 -0.08
C LEU A 192 -11.32 -9.84 1.03
N VAL A 193 -12.29 -9.24 1.72
CA VAL A 193 -12.07 -8.37 2.86
C VAL A 193 -12.99 -8.79 3.99
N GLY A 194 -12.52 -8.68 5.23
CA GLY A 194 -13.37 -8.93 6.39
C GLY A 194 -14.54 -7.95 6.43
N SER A 195 -15.71 -8.43 6.85
CA SER A 195 -16.96 -7.65 6.89
C SER A 195 -16.86 -6.38 7.75
N TYR A 196 -15.99 -6.35 8.76
CA TYR A 196 -15.78 -5.21 9.65
C TYR A 196 -14.62 -4.29 9.23
N SER A 197 -13.97 -4.54 8.08
CA SER A 197 -12.82 -3.76 7.62
C SER A 197 -13.22 -2.53 6.80
N GLY A 198 -13.95 -1.59 7.43
CA GLY A 198 -14.50 -0.40 6.77
C GLY A 198 -13.48 0.45 6.00
N GLU A 199 -12.28 0.65 6.57
CA GLU A 199 -11.20 1.37 5.88
C GLU A 199 -10.73 0.66 4.60
N LEU A 200 -10.63 -0.68 4.65
CA LEU A 200 -10.18 -1.49 3.53
C LEU A 200 -11.24 -1.54 2.41
N ILE A 201 -12.53 -1.62 2.79
CA ILE A 201 -13.66 -1.51 1.85
C ILE A 201 -13.65 -0.14 1.16
N ALA A 202 -13.47 0.95 1.91
CA ALA A 202 -13.40 2.31 1.36
C ALA A 202 -12.21 2.47 0.41
N TYR A 203 -11.05 1.91 0.76
CA TYR A 203 -9.87 1.87 -0.10
C TYR A 203 -10.17 1.19 -1.45
N PHE A 204 -10.72 -0.03 -1.44
CA PHE A 204 -11.01 -0.77 -2.67
C PHE A 204 -12.08 -0.07 -3.52
N ARG A 205 -13.12 0.50 -2.91
CA ARG A 205 -14.09 1.35 -3.63
C ARG A 205 -13.42 2.54 -4.31
N GLY A 206 -12.43 3.15 -3.66
CA GLY A 206 -11.63 4.23 -4.23
C GLY A 206 -10.81 3.83 -5.48
N LEU A 207 -10.53 2.54 -5.65
CA LEU A 207 -9.90 1.96 -6.85
C LEU A 207 -10.92 1.47 -7.89
N GLY A 208 -12.22 1.63 -7.65
CA GLY A 208 -13.29 1.19 -8.55
C GLY A 208 -13.80 -0.22 -8.31
N PHE A 209 -13.38 -0.90 -7.24
CA PHE A 209 -13.96 -2.19 -6.88
C PHE A 209 -15.40 -2.02 -6.41
N GLN A 210 -16.23 -3.01 -6.77
CA GLN A 210 -17.62 -3.10 -6.36
C GLN A 210 -17.81 -4.37 -5.52
N ILE A 211 -18.80 -4.34 -4.63
CA ILE A 211 -19.19 -5.53 -3.87
C ILE A 211 -19.99 -6.42 -4.82
N VAL A 212 -19.54 -7.66 -5.00
CA VAL A 212 -20.22 -8.67 -5.84
C VAL A 212 -20.82 -9.76 -4.95
N ASN A 213 -21.81 -10.47 -5.48
CA ASN A 213 -22.49 -11.55 -4.75
C ASN A 213 -21.67 -12.85 -4.79
N MET A 214 -20.62 -12.92 -3.98
CA MET A 214 -19.78 -14.10 -3.79
C MET A 214 -19.76 -14.47 -2.31
N LEU A 215 -20.08 -15.73 -2.00
CA LEU A 215 -20.17 -16.22 -0.63
C LEU A 215 -18.97 -17.12 -0.31
N PRO A 216 -18.13 -16.76 0.68
CA PRO A 216 -17.11 -17.69 1.17
C PRO A 216 -17.81 -18.83 1.92
N LEU A 217 -17.46 -20.07 1.57
CA LEU A 217 -17.86 -21.27 2.32
C LEU A 217 -16.62 -21.81 3.02
N GLU A 218 -16.73 -22.07 4.32
CA GLU A 218 -15.65 -22.64 5.13
C GLU A 218 -16.10 -23.97 5.74
N LEU A 219 -15.28 -25.00 5.59
CA LEU A 219 -15.34 -26.24 6.36
C LEU A 219 -14.02 -26.37 7.13
N ARG A 220 -14.09 -26.39 8.46
CA ARG A 220 -12.90 -26.64 9.30
C ARG A 220 -12.69 -28.14 9.40
N MET A 221 -11.55 -28.62 8.90
CA MET A 221 -11.18 -30.02 9.03
C MET A 221 -10.47 -30.24 10.37
N ASP A 222 -10.72 -31.39 10.99
CA ASP A 222 -9.99 -31.81 12.18
C ASP A 222 -8.51 -32.04 11.83
N THR A 223 -7.64 -31.72 12.77
CA THR A 223 -6.22 -32.12 12.69
C THR A 223 -6.18 -33.65 12.61
N PRO A 224 -5.47 -34.27 11.65
CA PRO A 224 -5.40 -35.72 11.58
C PRO A 224 -4.90 -36.26 12.91
N THR A 225 -5.77 -36.95 13.65
CA THR A 225 -5.40 -37.74 14.83
C THR A 225 -4.48 -38.82 14.32
N GLY A 226 -3.20 -38.79 14.74
CA GLY A 226 -2.21 -39.73 14.27
C GLY A 226 -2.62 -41.17 14.57
N GLU A 227 -3.13 -41.87 13.57
CA GLU A 227 -2.94 -43.32 13.49
C GLU A 227 -1.52 -43.53 12.94
N PRO A 228 -0.63 -44.20 13.68
CA PRO A 228 0.64 -44.61 13.11
C PRO A 228 0.34 -45.54 11.93
N MET A 229 0.87 -45.19 10.75
CA MET A 229 0.91 -46.09 9.61
C MET A 229 1.49 -47.43 10.09
N SER A 230 0.66 -48.47 10.01
CA SER A 230 1.03 -49.86 10.31
C SER A 230 1.95 -50.44 9.24
#